data_AF-A0A0F9DG08-F1
#
_entry.id   AF-A0A0F9DG08-F1
#
_cell.length_a   1.000
_cell.length_b   1.000
_cell.length_c   1.000
_cell.angle_alpha   90.00
_cell.angle_beta   90.00
_cell.angle_gamma   90.00
#
_symmetry.space_group_name_H-M   'P 1'
#
loop_
_entity.id
_entity.type
_entity.pdbx_description
1 polymer ?
#
loop_
_entity_poly.entity_id
_entity_poly.type
_entity_poly.pdbx_seq_one_letter_code
_entity_poly.pdbx_strand_id
1 'polypeptide(L)'
;SAENTSYRINGEWPHGLNLAKRYLLSTGVKADEFILTGGSGLSRQNKLSPNALTSILRDIYKGPNRKFFEETLAVGGLKGSRPVRAYFTDKKYKGKVFAKSGTLDGVKALSGICRTEHGDRIFSIITNKANANTRKAINDIVKAIFE
;
A
#
# COMPACT_ATOMS: atom_id res chain seq x y z
N SER A 1 12.24 10.30 -16.60
CA SER A 1 12.95 11.53 -17.01
C SER A 1 11.95 12.66 -17.18
N ALA A 2 12.32 13.89 -16.82
CA ALA A 2 11.47 15.08 -16.86
C ALA A 2 11.23 15.63 -18.28
N GLU A 3 11.39 14.80 -19.29
CA GLU A 3 11.55 15.21 -20.70
C GLU A 3 10.24 15.61 -21.38
N ASN A 4 9.07 15.37 -20.76
CA ASN A 4 7.77 15.66 -21.36
C ASN A 4 6.89 16.64 -20.56
N THR A 5 7.47 17.50 -19.72
CA THR A 5 6.72 18.63 -19.16
C THR A 5 6.90 19.86 -20.04
N SER A 6 5.80 20.57 -20.33
CA SER A 6 5.74 21.75 -21.22
C SER A 6 6.69 22.89 -20.83
N TYR A 7 7.35 22.82 -19.67
CA TYR A 7 8.20 23.86 -19.10
C TYR A 7 9.61 23.40 -18.69
N ARG A 8 10.07 22.19 -19.10
CA ARG A 8 11.38 21.63 -18.64
C ARG A 8 11.54 21.68 -17.12
N ILE A 9 10.50 21.26 -16.39
CA ILE A 9 10.53 21.26 -14.92
C ILE A 9 11.50 20.16 -14.49
N ASN A 10 12.64 20.54 -13.89
CA ASN A 10 13.56 19.59 -13.28
C ASN A 10 12.85 18.78 -12.19
N GLY A 11 13.38 17.59 -11.86
CA GLY A 11 12.81 16.75 -10.81
C GLY A 11 12.88 17.41 -9.44
N GLU A 12 11.81 18.07 -9.00
CA GLU A 12 11.71 18.76 -7.71
C GLU A 12 10.67 18.13 -6.78
N TRP A 13 10.95 18.13 -5.47
CA TRP A 13 10.03 17.59 -4.46
C TRP A 13 8.63 18.21 -4.49
N PRO A 14 8.45 19.55 -4.52
CA PRO A 14 7.11 20.14 -4.55
C PRO A 14 6.32 19.75 -5.79
N HIS A 15 6.99 19.66 -6.95
CA HIS A 15 6.35 19.27 -8.20
C HIS A 15 5.89 17.80 -8.16
N GLY A 16 6.78 16.87 -7.77
CA GLY A 16 6.45 15.45 -7.64
C GLY A 16 5.32 15.19 -6.64
N LEU A 17 5.32 15.90 -5.50
CA LEU A 17 4.23 15.84 -4.53
C LEU A 17 2.92 16.36 -5.12
N ASN A 18 2.94 17.44 -5.90
CA ASN A 18 1.73 17.97 -6.54
C ASN A 18 1.14 16.96 -7.53
N LEU A 19 1.98 16.31 -8.35
CA LEU A 19 1.55 15.24 -9.25
C LEU A 19 0.92 14.06 -8.50
N ALA A 20 1.54 13.61 -7.40
CA ALA A 20 1.01 12.54 -6.57
C ALA A 20 -0.34 12.92 -5.94
N LYS A 21 -0.50 14.16 -5.46
CA LYS A 21 -1.76 14.68 -4.92
C LYS A 21 -2.86 14.72 -5.99
N ARG A 22 -2.56 15.18 -7.20
CA ARG A 22 -3.52 15.19 -8.32
C ARG A 22 -4.01 13.79 -8.65
N TYR A 23 -3.09 12.82 -8.68
CA TYR A 23 -3.45 11.42 -8.90
C TYR A 23 -4.34 10.86 -7.79
N LEU A 24 -4.05 11.14 -6.51
CA LEU A 24 -4.93 10.75 -5.40
C LEU A 24 -6.35 11.29 -5.60
N LEU A 25 -6.48 12.57 -5.90
CA LEU A 25 -7.78 13.21 -6.12
C LEU A 25 -8.53 12.58 -7.30
N SER A 26 -7.84 12.21 -8.39
CA SER A 26 -8.49 11.55 -9.53
C SER A 26 -9.05 10.16 -9.21
N THR A 27 -8.57 9.51 -8.14
CA THR A 27 -9.11 8.21 -7.67
C THR A 27 -10.36 8.35 -6.77
N GLY A 28 -10.84 9.59 -6.55
CA GLY A 28 -12.00 9.89 -5.70
C GLY A 28 -11.68 10.06 -4.21
N VAL A 29 -10.40 10.07 -3.85
CA VAL A 29 -9.94 10.34 -2.47
C VAL A 29 -10.13 11.82 -2.16
N LYS A 30 -10.64 12.14 -0.98
CA LYS A 30 -10.83 13.53 -0.56
C LYS A 30 -9.52 14.15 -0.09
N ALA A 31 -9.37 15.47 -0.24
CA ALA A 31 -8.13 16.18 0.09
C ALA A 31 -7.75 16.13 1.58
N ASP A 32 -8.73 15.94 2.46
CA ASP A 32 -8.55 15.79 3.92
C ASP A 32 -8.10 14.38 4.34
N GLU A 33 -8.14 13.40 3.43
CA GLU A 33 -7.72 12.03 3.70
C GLU A 33 -6.21 11.81 3.54
N PHE A 34 -5.46 12.81 3.07
CA PHE A 34 -4.01 12.68 2.90
C PHE A 34 -3.22 13.98 3.14
N ILE A 35 -2.00 13.80 3.65
CA ILE A 35 -0.93 14.79 3.70
C ILE A 35 0.32 14.09 3.18
N LEU A 36 0.85 14.56 2.05
CA LEU A 36 2.08 14.04 1.45
C LEU A 36 3.22 15.04 1.64
N THR A 37 4.28 14.59 2.31
CA THR A 37 5.51 15.35 2.58
C THR A 37 6.75 14.67 1.99
N GLY A 38 6.64 13.41 1.54
CA GLY A 38 7.69 12.69 0.84
C GLY A 38 7.22 11.31 0.35
N GLY A 39 7.98 10.70 -0.57
CA GLY A 39 7.57 9.45 -1.24
C GLY A 39 7.93 8.15 -0.52
N SER A 40 8.92 8.15 0.38
CA SER A 40 9.41 6.93 1.04
C SER A 40 8.54 6.46 2.21
N GLY A 41 7.71 7.34 2.76
CA GLY A 41 6.95 7.10 3.98
C GLY A 41 7.72 7.32 5.28
N LEU A 42 8.96 7.85 5.25
CA LEU A 42 9.76 8.10 6.46
C LEU A 42 9.34 9.34 7.27
N SER A 43 8.73 10.32 6.60
CA SER A 43 8.25 11.52 7.29
C SER A 43 7.07 11.20 8.19
N ARG A 44 7.15 11.58 9.47
CA ARG A 44 6.05 11.48 10.44
C ARG A 44 4.88 12.43 10.13
N GLN A 45 5.08 13.40 9.24
CA GLN A 45 4.04 14.31 8.77
C GLN A 45 3.19 13.69 7.65
N ASN A 46 3.63 12.57 7.06
CA ASN A 46 2.81 11.84 6.10
C ASN A 46 1.57 11.27 6.79
N LYS A 47 0.40 11.57 6.23
CA LYS A 47 -0.89 11.02 6.67
C LYS A 47 -1.63 10.50 5.46
N LEU A 48 -2.20 9.30 5.56
CA LEU A 48 -3.09 8.71 4.55
C LEU A 48 -4.16 7.93 5.29
N SER A 49 -5.42 8.05 4.89
CA SER A 49 -6.49 7.18 5.37
C SER A 49 -6.38 5.77 4.76
N PRO A 50 -6.90 4.72 5.42
CA PRO A 50 -7.02 3.41 4.78
C PRO A 50 -7.85 3.46 3.49
N ASN A 51 -8.87 4.32 3.42
CA ASN A 51 -9.68 4.54 2.23
C ASN A 51 -8.87 5.15 1.07
N ALA A 52 -7.95 6.07 1.36
CA ALA A 52 -7.04 6.61 0.36
C ALA A 52 -6.18 5.51 -0.26
N LEU A 53 -5.59 4.64 0.58
CA LEU A 53 -4.76 3.53 0.09
C LEU A 53 -5.55 2.48 -0.68
N THR A 54 -6.74 2.09 -0.22
CA THR A 54 -7.57 1.13 -0.96
C THR A 54 -8.12 1.71 -2.26
N SER A 55 -8.39 3.01 -2.33
CA SER A 55 -8.83 3.68 -3.55
C SER A 55 -7.75 3.66 -4.64
N ILE A 56 -6.49 3.96 -4.28
CA ILE A 56 -5.35 3.83 -5.20
C ILE A 56 -5.15 2.38 -5.63
N LEU A 57 -5.15 1.44 -4.68
CA LEU A 57 -4.97 0.03 -5.00
C LEU A 57 -6.07 -0.46 -5.95
N ARG A 58 -7.31 -0.02 -5.75
CA ARG A 58 -8.46 -0.34 -6.62
C ARG A 58 -8.32 0.26 -8.01
N ASP A 59 -7.83 1.49 -8.12
CA ASP A 59 -7.56 2.14 -9.40
C ASP A 59 -6.51 1.36 -10.20
N ILE A 60 -5.36 1.07 -9.59
CA ILE A 60 -4.28 0.27 -10.20
C ILE A 60 -4.77 -1.14 -10.55
N TYR A 61 -5.56 -1.76 -9.66
CA TYR A 61 -6.10 -3.10 -9.86
C TYR A 61 -7.04 -3.17 -11.08
N LYS A 62 -7.79 -2.11 -11.38
CA LYS A 62 -8.64 -2.03 -12.57
C LYS A 62 -7.88 -1.59 -13.83
N GLY A 63 -6.69 -1.03 -13.66
CA GLY A 63 -5.88 -0.48 -14.75
C GLY A 63 -5.02 -1.53 -15.48
N PRO A 64 -4.43 -1.15 -16.63
CA PRO A 64 -3.60 -2.03 -17.45
C PRO A 64 -2.29 -2.44 -16.74
N ASN A 65 -1.82 -1.64 -15.79
CA ASN A 65 -0.57 -1.85 -15.07
C ASN A 65 -0.69 -2.80 -13.86
N ARG A 66 -1.88 -3.39 -13.62
CA ARG A 66 -2.15 -4.27 -12.48
C ARG A 66 -1.06 -5.33 -12.29
N LYS A 67 -0.76 -6.10 -13.34
CA LYS A 67 0.18 -7.24 -13.26
C LYS A 67 1.58 -6.77 -12.85
N PHE A 68 2.07 -5.72 -13.49
CA PHE A 68 3.38 -5.15 -13.17
C PHE A 68 3.44 -4.63 -11.73
N PHE A 69 2.39 -3.95 -11.28
CA PHE A 69 2.32 -3.45 -9.90
C PHE A 69 2.32 -4.58 -8.87
N GLU A 70 1.51 -5.62 -9.07
CA GLU A 70 1.44 -6.78 -8.18
C GLU A 70 2.80 -7.49 -8.07
N GLU A 71 3.57 -7.55 -9.15
CA GLU A 71 4.91 -8.15 -9.17
C GLU A 71 5.93 -7.41 -8.29
N THR A 72 5.72 -6.11 -8.05
CA THR A 72 6.55 -5.30 -7.15
C THR A 72 6.26 -5.56 -5.66
N LEU A 73 5.11 -6.14 -5.33
CA LEU A 73 4.70 -6.36 -3.96
C LEU A 73 5.39 -7.59 -3.35
N ALA A 74 5.45 -7.61 -2.01
CA ALA A 74 5.83 -8.82 -1.29
C ALA A 74 4.71 -9.86 -1.44
N VAL A 75 5.08 -11.13 -1.57
CA VAL A 75 4.15 -12.23 -1.82
C VAL A 75 4.20 -13.21 -0.64
N GLY A 76 3.02 -13.51 -0.08
CA GLY A 76 2.84 -14.36 1.08
C GLY A 76 3.53 -15.70 0.93
N GLY A 77 4.40 -16.04 1.88
CA GLY A 77 5.12 -17.32 1.88
C GLY A 77 6.20 -17.47 0.80
N LEU A 78 6.48 -16.44 -0.01
CA LEU A 78 7.37 -16.53 -1.17
C LEU A 78 8.49 -15.47 -1.17
N LYS A 79 8.16 -14.17 -1.33
CA LYS A 79 9.17 -13.11 -1.55
C LYS A 79 8.84 -11.78 -0.89
N GLY A 80 9.85 -10.91 -0.79
CA GLY A 80 9.71 -9.56 -0.26
C GLY A 80 9.80 -9.48 1.27
N SER A 81 9.12 -8.48 1.85
CA SER A 81 9.26 -8.12 3.26
C SER A 81 8.91 -9.26 4.23
N ARG A 82 9.69 -9.41 5.31
CA ARG A 82 9.51 -10.45 6.32
C ARG A 82 8.07 -10.57 6.86
N PRO A 83 7.33 -9.48 7.16
CA PRO A 83 5.96 -9.58 7.65
C PRO A 83 5.00 -10.33 6.73
N VAL A 84 5.25 -10.30 5.42
CA VAL A 84 4.43 -10.97 4.40
C VAL A 84 5.02 -12.34 4.08
N ARG A 85 6.32 -12.40 3.78
CA ARG A 85 6.98 -13.66 3.37
C ARG A 85 6.96 -14.72 4.46
N ALA A 86 7.17 -14.36 5.73
CA ALA A 86 7.33 -15.35 6.81
C ALA A 86 6.02 -15.70 7.53
N TYR A 87 4.94 -14.94 7.36
CA TYR A 87 3.69 -15.15 8.12
C TYR A 87 2.62 -15.93 7.34
N PHE A 88 2.58 -15.77 6.03
CA PHE A 88 1.57 -16.39 5.15
C PHE A 88 2.14 -17.63 4.45
N THR A 89 2.70 -18.57 5.23
CA THR A 89 3.35 -19.78 4.72
C THR A 89 2.40 -20.96 4.53
N ASP A 90 1.26 -20.94 5.22
CA ASP A 90 0.24 -21.99 5.12
C ASP A 90 -0.27 -22.09 3.68
N LYS A 91 -0.54 -23.31 3.22
CA LYS A 91 -1.00 -23.60 1.84
C LYS A 91 -2.20 -22.73 1.42
N LYS A 92 -3.07 -22.38 2.37
CA LYS A 92 -4.25 -21.53 2.14
C LYS A 92 -3.87 -20.12 1.67
N TYR A 93 -2.79 -19.52 2.18
CA TYR A 93 -2.41 -18.11 1.95
C TYR A 93 -1.19 -17.94 1.05
N LYS A 94 -0.33 -18.96 0.97
CA LYS A 94 0.94 -18.92 0.24
C LYS A 94 0.69 -18.61 -1.24
N GLY A 95 1.38 -17.59 -1.76
CA GLY A 95 1.24 -17.12 -3.14
C GLY A 95 -0.04 -16.32 -3.44
N LYS A 96 -0.90 -16.09 -2.45
CA LYS A 96 -2.20 -15.42 -2.63
C LYS A 96 -2.32 -14.05 -1.95
N VAL A 97 -1.39 -13.71 -1.05
CA VAL A 97 -1.31 -12.40 -0.39
C VAL A 97 -0.25 -11.56 -1.08
N PHE A 98 -0.64 -10.43 -1.69
CA PHE A 98 0.27 -9.46 -2.31
C PHE A 98 0.18 -8.16 -1.52
N ALA A 99 1.24 -7.77 -0.80
CA ALA A 99 1.15 -6.63 0.11
C ALA A 99 2.44 -5.83 0.24
N LYS A 100 2.26 -4.54 0.53
CA LYS A 100 3.33 -3.65 0.97
C LYS A 100 3.25 -3.47 2.47
N SER A 101 4.34 -3.80 3.16
CA SER A 101 4.48 -3.51 4.59
C SER A 101 5.04 -2.12 4.84
N GLY A 102 4.58 -1.51 5.93
CA GLY A 102 5.12 -0.28 6.51
C GLY A 102 5.43 -0.51 7.99
N THR A 103 6.60 -0.06 8.45
CA THR A 103 6.99 -0.13 9.86
C THR A 103 7.84 1.08 10.21
N LEU A 104 7.36 1.87 11.16
CA LEU A 104 8.13 2.90 11.87
C LEU A 104 7.98 2.66 13.37
N ASP A 105 8.72 3.43 14.16
CA ASP A 105 8.49 3.51 15.59
C ASP A 105 7.08 4.05 15.88
N GLY A 106 6.31 3.27 16.65
CA GLY A 106 4.90 3.52 16.93
C GLY A 106 3.93 3.33 15.76
N VAL A 107 4.36 2.87 14.58
CA VAL A 107 3.45 2.68 13.42
C VAL A 107 3.67 1.32 12.76
N LYS A 108 2.59 0.56 12.56
CA LYS A 108 2.58 -0.66 11.75
C LYS A 108 1.48 -0.55 10.71
N ALA A 109 1.81 -0.85 9.47
CA ALA A 109 0.85 -0.88 8.38
C ALA A 109 1.07 -2.09 7.46
N LEU A 110 -0.02 -2.50 6.82
CA LEU A 110 -0.04 -3.49 5.75
C LEU A 110 -1.22 -3.18 4.82
N SER A 111 -0.92 -3.01 3.53
CA SER A 111 -1.94 -2.77 2.51
C SER A 111 -1.65 -3.64 1.29
N GLY A 112 -2.69 -4.14 0.62
CA GLY A 112 -2.50 -5.07 -0.48
C GLY A 112 -3.77 -5.71 -1.02
N ILE A 113 -3.57 -6.83 -1.69
CA ILE A 113 -4.59 -7.64 -2.36
C ILE A 113 -4.49 -9.07 -1.85
N CYS A 114 -5.64 -9.66 -1.53
CA CYS A 114 -5.81 -11.06 -1.17
C CYS A 114 -6.57 -11.77 -2.29
N ARG A 115 -5.98 -12.78 -2.92
CA ARG A 115 -6.67 -13.62 -3.91
C ARG A 115 -7.40 -14.74 -3.19
N THR A 116 -8.71 -14.58 -3.01
CA THR A 116 -9.57 -15.56 -2.32
C THR A 116 -10.36 -16.39 -3.33
N GLU A 117 -10.96 -17.48 -2.87
CA GLU A 117 -11.83 -18.32 -3.73
C GLU A 117 -13.14 -17.61 -4.10
N HIS A 118 -13.55 -16.63 -3.28
CA HIS A 118 -14.74 -15.79 -3.50
C HIS A 118 -14.39 -14.45 -4.19
N GLY A 119 -13.24 -14.40 -4.87
CA GLY A 119 -12.74 -13.23 -5.59
C GLY A 119 -11.72 -12.41 -4.81
N ASP A 120 -11.03 -11.52 -5.51
CA ASP A 120 -9.97 -10.73 -4.92
C ASP A 120 -10.52 -9.70 -3.91
N ARG A 121 -9.79 -9.47 -2.82
CA ARG A 121 -10.09 -8.48 -1.78
C ARG A 121 -8.95 -7.48 -1.68
N ILE A 122 -9.27 -6.19 -1.70
CA ILE A 122 -8.31 -5.10 -1.52
C ILE A 122 -8.41 -4.62 -0.08
N PHE A 123 -7.28 -4.45 0.60
CA PHE A 123 -7.27 -4.07 2.01
C PHE A 123 -6.20 -3.04 2.33
N SER A 124 -6.45 -2.29 3.41
CA SER A 124 -5.45 -1.45 4.06
C SER A 124 -5.70 -1.45 5.57
N ILE A 125 -4.65 -1.75 6.33
CA ILE A 125 -4.67 -1.74 7.78
C ILE A 125 -3.51 -0.86 8.24
N ILE A 126 -3.83 0.21 8.98
CA ILE A 126 -2.87 1.17 9.51
C ILE A 126 -3.11 1.29 11.01
N THR A 127 -2.06 1.15 11.81
CA THR A 127 -2.12 1.35 13.26
C THR A 127 -1.03 2.31 13.69
N ASN A 128 -1.46 3.41 14.31
CA ASN A 128 -0.60 4.35 15.03
C ASN A 128 -0.55 3.98 16.52
N LYS A 129 0.50 4.40 17.23
CA LYS A 129 0.80 3.98 18.61
C LYS A 129 0.88 2.45 18.77
N ALA A 130 1.41 1.78 17.75
CA ALA A 130 1.51 0.33 17.70
C ALA A 130 2.51 -0.22 18.73
N ASN A 131 2.19 -1.39 19.28
CA ASN A 131 3.03 -2.13 20.21
C ASN A 131 3.56 -3.43 19.57
N ALA A 132 4.21 -4.29 20.37
CA ALA A 132 4.80 -5.54 19.91
C ALA A 132 3.77 -6.50 19.28
N ASN A 133 2.53 -6.53 19.80
CA ASN A 133 1.49 -7.45 19.38
C ASN A 133 0.72 -6.98 18.14
N THR A 134 0.76 -5.68 17.84
CA THR A 134 0.02 -5.08 16.71
C THR A 134 0.34 -5.75 15.38
N ARG A 135 1.60 -6.15 15.12
CA ARG A 135 1.95 -6.81 13.86
C ARG A 135 1.24 -8.15 13.70
N LYS A 136 1.17 -8.96 14.77
CA LYS A 136 0.47 -10.25 14.75
C LYS A 136 -1.01 -10.03 14.48
N ALA A 137 -1.64 -9.11 15.19
CA ALA A 137 -3.05 -8.76 15.01
C ALA A 137 -3.37 -8.32 13.57
N ILE A 138 -2.55 -7.44 12.98
CA ILE A 138 -2.70 -7.03 11.57
C ILE A 138 -2.69 -8.24 10.64
N ASN A 139 -1.73 -9.15 10.83
CA ASN A 139 -1.62 -10.31 9.95
C ASN A 139 -2.76 -11.33 10.17
N ASP A 140 -3.26 -11.46 11.40
CA ASP A 140 -4.44 -12.29 11.70
C ASP A 140 -5.71 -11.72 11.07
N ILE A 141 -5.89 -10.40 11.06
CA ILE A 141 -6.97 -9.74 10.32
C ILE A 141 -6.86 -10.06 8.82
N VAL A 142 -5.66 -10.04 8.25
CA VAL A 142 -5.48 -10.43 6.83
C VAL A 142 -5.85 -11.89 6.58
N LYS A 143 -5.54 -12.80 7.50
CA LYS A 143 -6.01 -14.20 7.40
C LYS A 143 -7.54 -14.28 7.48
N ALA A 144 -8.18 -13.47 8.33
CA ALA A 144 -9.64 -13.42 8.42
C ALA A 144 -10.32 -12.86 7.16
N ILE A 145 -9.66 -11.98 6.40
CA ILE A 145 -10.16 -11.49 5.09
C ILE A 145 -10.20 -12.62 4.03
N PHE A 146 -9.45 -13.71 4.24
CA PHE A 146 -9.44 -14.87 3.34
C PHE A 146 -10.56 -15.86 3.61
N GLU A 147 -11.21 -15.77 4.77
CA GLU A 147 -12.43 -16.52 5.09
C GLU A 147 -13.63 -15.85 4.41
#